data_AF-A0A238JEU4-F1
#
_entry.id   AF-A0A238JEU4-F1
#
_cell.length_a   1.000
_cell.length_b   1.000
_cell.length_c   1.000
_cell.angle_alpha   90.00
_cell.angle_beta   90.00
_cell.angle_gamma   90.00
#
_symmetry.space_group_name_H-M   'P 1'
#
loop_
_entity.id
_entity.type
_entity.pdbx_description
1 polymer ?
#
loop_
_entity_poly.entity_id
_entity_poly.type
_entity_poly.pdbx_seq_one_letter_code
_entity_poly.pdbx_strand_id
1 'polypeptide(L)'
;MITKFTRRAAISAVVAAGVIAGSSTASFATDKIQLRLATSGSETDQRSVAMAEVFAPMVDDFVDYQPSYNGTIFAQGTELDAISRGNLEMSIASAQELAQFFPEFSIFATGYVHQDAAHQVAVFNDPLMDPFKATVEDELGVKLLSVMYLGLRQVNLR
;
A
#
# COMPACT_ATOMS: atom_id res chain seq x y z
N MET A 1 59.84 -12.56 -36.47
CA MET A 1 60.00 -12.49 -35.00
C MET A 1 59.06 -13.53 -34.40
N ILE A 2 59.57 -14.64 -33.87
CA ILE A 2 58.75 -15.76 -33.36
C ILE A 2 58.44 -15.47 -31.88
N THR A 3 57.20 -15.14 -31.57
CA THR A 3 56.73 -14.94 -30.19
C THR A 3 56.70 -16.29 -29.47
N LYS A 4 57.59 -16.47 -28.48
CA LYS A 4 57.62 -17.67 -27.64
C LYS A 4 56.49 -17.60 -26.60
N PHE A 5 55.43 -18.39 -26.80
CA PHE A 5 54.41 -18.61 -25.78
C PHE A 5 55.04 -19.37 -24.60
N THR A 6 55.17 -18.71 -23.46
CA THR A 6 55.69 -19.32 -22.23
C THR A 6 54.53 -19.71 -21.32
N ARG A 7 54.66 -20.82 -20.56
CA ARG A 7 53.64 -21.29 -19.60
C ARG A 7 53.18 -20.20 -18.61
N ARG A 8 54.06 -19.24 -18.29
CA ARG A 8 53.73 -18.08 -17.45
C ARG A 8 52.72 -17.13 -18.12
N ALA A 9 52.84 -16.90 -19.43
CA ALA A 9 51.86 -16.10 -20.18
C ALA A 9 50.48 -16.76 -20.23
N ALA A 10 50.43 -18.10 -20.28
CA ALA A 10 49.16 -18.85 -20.25
C ALA A 10 48.46 -18.73 -18.87
N ILE A 11 49.21 -18.80 -17.76
CA ILE A 11 48.65 -18.65 -16.41
C ILE A 11 48.14 -17.22 -16.19
N SER A 12 48.90 -16.20 -16.63
CA SER A 12 48.46 -14.81 -16.54
C SER A 12 47.20 -14.52 -17.37
N ALA A 13 47.04 -15.15 -18.53
CA ALA A 13 45.83 -15.02 -19.35
C ALA A 13 44.60 -15.68 -18.70
N VAL A 14 44.76 -16.82 -18.02
CA VAL A 14 43.67 -17.51 -17.32
C VAL A 14 43.21 -16.72 -16.08
N VAL A 15 44.13 -16.12 -15.33
CA VAL A 15 43.79 -15.27 -14.18
C VAL A 15 43.08 -13.99 -14.62
N ALA A 16 43.56 -13.35 -15.71
CA ALA A 16 42.90 -12.16 -16.26
C ALA A 16 41.49 -12.46 -16.81
N ALA A 17 41.28 -13.63 -17.43
CA ALA A 17 39.96 -14.05 -17.90
C ALA A 17 39.01 -14.42 -16.75
N GLY A 18 39.53 -14.99 -15.65
CA GLY A 18 38.74 -15.32 -14.45
C GLY A 18 38.20 -14.11 -13.70
N VAL A 19 38.95 -12.99 -13.69
CA VAL A 19 38.49 -11.73 -13.04
C VAL A 19 37.37 -11.06 -13.85
N ILE A 20 37.38 -11.17 -15.17
CA ILE A 20 36.33 -10.58 -16.04
C ILE A 20 35.03 -11.41 -16.00
N ALA A 21 35.15 -12.74 -15.90
CA ALA A 21 33.99 -13.63 -15.72
C ALA A 21 33.40 -13.61 -14.28
N GLY A 22 34.17 -13.13 -13.29
CA GLY A 22 33.75 -12.98 -11.89
C GLY A 22 33.03 -11.66 -11.60
N SER A 23 33.03 -10.71 -12.53
CA SER A 23 32.04 -9.62 -12.58
C SER A 23 30.70 -10.20 -13.03
N SER A 24 30.14 -11.09 -12.20
CA SER A 24 28.71 -11.30 -12.13
C SER A 24 28.10 -9.90 -12.09
N THR A 25 27.45 -9.52 -13.18
CA THR A 25 26.47 -8.44 -13.16
C THR A 25 25.55 -8.78 -12.00
N ALA A 26 25.73 -8.08 -10.87
CA ALA A 26 24.73 -8.05 -9.83
C ALA A 26 23.48 -7.57 -10.56
N SER A 27 22.58 -8.49 -10.85
CA SER A 27 21.23 -8.13 -11.20
C SER A 27 20.72 -7.43 -9.95
N PHE A 28 20.76 -6.10 -9.97
CA PHE A 28 19.98 -5.31 -9.04
C PHE A 28 18.52 -5.58 -9.42
N ALA A 29 17.98 -6.71 -8.96
CA ALA A 29 16.56 -6.80 -8.77
C ALA A 29 16.24 -5.69 -7.77
N THR A 30 15.60 -4.61 -8.24
CA THR A 30 14.99 -3.65 -7.34
C THR A 30 13.96 -4.42 -6.55
N ASP A 31 14.22 -4.65 -5.26
CA ASP A 31 13.22 -5.24 -4.36
C ASP A 31 11.95 -4.37 -4.46
N LYS A 32 10.83 -5.01 -4.82
CA LYS A 32 9.55 -4.32 -4.90
C LYS A 32 9.22 -3.71 -3.54
N ILE A 33 8.55 -2.56 -3.55
CA ILE A 33 8.05 -1.93 -2.34
C ILE A 33 6.96 -2.83 -1.77
N GLN A 34 7.17 -3.35 -0.57
CA GLN A 34 6.14 -4.13 0.10
C GLN A 34 5.03 -3.20 0.58
N LEU A 35 3.78 -3.50 0.19
CA LEU A 35 2.59 -2.84 0.72
C LEU A 35 1.66 -3.89 1.33
N ARG A 36 1.68 -3.99 2.67
CA ARG A 36 0.76 -4.86 3.40
C ARG A 36 -0.57 -4.13 3.62
N LEU A 37 -1.66 -4.75 3.18
CA LEU A 37 -3.03 -4.28 3.45
C LEU A 37 -3.63 -5.11 4.59
N ALA A 38 -4.14 -4.45 5.63
CA ALA A 38 -5.01 -5.10 6.61
C ALA A 38 -6.46 -4.61 6.48
N THR A 39 -7.42 -5.54 6.56
CA THR A 39 -8.83 -5.19 6.65
C THR A 39 -9.62 -6.23 7.44
N SER A 40 -10.62 -5.76 8.19
CA SER A 40 -11.64 -6.60 8.82
C SER A 40 -12.62 -7.23 7.82
N GLY A 41 -12.69 -6.71 6.59
CA GLY A 41 -13.53 -7.25 5.52
C GLY A 41 -13.05 -8.61 5.02
N SER A 42 -13.96 -9.37 4.41
CA SER A 42 -13.64 -10.62 3.73
C SER A 42 -12.93 -10.38 2.40
N GLU A 43 -12.25 -11.41 1.89
CA GLU A 43 -11.67 -11.41 0.54
C GLU A 43 -12.71 -11.14 -0.57
N THR A 44 -13.96 -11.59 -0.37
CA THR A 44 -15.06 -11.37 -1.33
C THR A 44 -15.79 -10.03 -1.18
N ASP A 45 -15.39 -9.19 -0.22
CA ASP A 45 -15.89 -7.81 -0.12
C ASP A 45 -15.48 -7.06 -1.39
N GLN A 46 -16.39 -6.29 -1.99
CA GLN A 46 -16.12 -5.62 -3.27
C GLN A 46 -14.94 -4.63 -3.18
N ARG A 47 -14.65 -4.09 -2.00
CA ARG A 47 -13.47 -3.23 -1.76
C ARG A 47 -12.20 -4.06 -1.77
N SER A 48 -12.21 -5.26 -1.18
CA SER A 48 -11.09 -6.21 -1.25
C SER A 48 -10.81 -6.65 -2.68
N VAL A 49 -11.88 -6.99 -3.43
CA VAL A 49 -11.79 -7.35 -4.85
C VAL A 49 -11.21 -6.20 -5.68
N ALA A 50 -11.68 -4.96 -5.47
CA ALA A 50 -11.12 -3.80 -6.16
C ALA A 50 -9.63 -3.60 -5.88
N MET A 51 -9.18 -3.81 -4.65
CA MET A 51 -7.76 -3.74 -4.32
C MET A 51 -6.94 -4.85 -4.98
N ALA A 52 -7.46 -6.07 -5.02
CA ALA A 52 -6.77 -7.22 -5.59
C ALA A 52 -6.75 -7.23 -7.13
N GLU A 53 -7.85 -6.84 -7.77
CA GLU A 53 -8.03 -6.96 -9.23
C GLU A 53 -7.77 -5.67 -10.00
N VAL A 54 -7.75 -4.50 -9.32
CA VAL A 54 -7.49 -3.21 -9.96
C VAL A 54 -6.22 -2.56 -9.42
N PHE A 55 -6.14 -2.33 -8.11
CA PHE A 55 -4.97 -1.66 -7.53
C PHE A 55 -3.70 -2.50 -7.71
N ALA A 56 -3.70 -3.77 -7.29
CA ALA A 56 -2.50 -4.59 -7.31
C ALA A 56 -1.89 -4.75 -8.72
N PRO A 57 -2.66 -5.01 -9.80
CA PRO A 57 -2.11 -5.06 -11.15
C PRO A 57 -1.58 -3.73 -11.67
N MET A 58 -2.13 -2.60 -11.20
CA MET A 58 -1.67 -1.27 -11.61
C MET A 58 -0.31 -0.88 -11.05
N VAL A 59 0.14 -1.55 -9.98
CA VAL A 59 1.41 -1.23 -9.29
C VAL A 59 2.39 -2.41 -9.25
N ASP A 60 2.04 -3.55 -9.84
CA ASP A 60 2.81 -4.80 -9.73
C ASP A 60 4.24 -4.69 -10.29
N ASP A 61 4.54 -3.73 -11.16
CA ASP A 61 5.89 -3.52 -11.66
C ASP A 61 6.87 -3.02 -10.57
N PHE A 62 6.37 -2.36 -9.51
CA PHE A 62 7.22 -1.83 -8.43
C PHE A 62 6.71 -2.12 -6.99
N VAL A 63 5.53 -2.70 -6.81
CA VAL A 63 4.94 -3.04 -5.51
C VAL A 63 4.71 -4.53 -5.36
N ASP A 64 5.04 -5.06 -4.18
CA ASP A 64 4.57 -6.36 -3.70
C ASP A 64 3.36 -6.16 -2.77
N TYR A 65 2.16 -6.38 -3.30
CA TYR A 65 0.90 -6.17 -2.59
C TYR A 65 0.52 -7.42 -1.77
N GLN A 66 0.44 -7.27 -0.46
CA GLN A 66 0.20 -8.38 0.47
C GLN A 66 -1.06 -8.13 1.34
N PRO A 67 -2.24 -8.62 0.92
CA PRO A 67 -3.46 -8.42 1.69
C PRO A 67 -3.63 -9.43 2.83
N SER A 68 -4.24 -8.96 3.92
CA SER A 68 -4.68 -9.76 5.05
C SER A 68 -6.12 -9.41 5.41
N TYR A 69 -7.01 -10.37 5.20
CA TYR A 69 -8.46 -10.22 5.36
C TYR A 69 -8.94 -10.68 6.74
N ASN A 70 -10.23 -10.44 7.02
CA ASN A 70 -10.95 -10.93 8.20
C ASN A 70 -10.32 -10.52 9.55
N GLY A 71 -9.55 -9.42 9.58
CA GLY A 71 -8.91 -8.93 10.80
C GLY A 71 -7.88 -9.91 11.40
N THR A 72 -7.22 -10.69 10.55
CA THR A 72 -6.29 -11.76 10.96
C THR A 72 -4.99 -11.26 11.59
N ILE A 73 -4.48 -10.11 11.13
CA ILE A 73 -3.21 -9.54 11.60
C ILE A 73 -3.36 -8.29 12.49
N PHE A 74 -4.49 -7.60 12.40
CA PHE A 74 -4.84 -6.44 13.23
C PHE A 74 -6.33 -6.49 13.57
N ALA A 75 -6.67 -6.08 14.79
CA ALA A 75 -8.07 -5.92 15.19
C ALA A 75 -8.68 -4.68 14.51
N GLN A 76 -9.98 -4.73 14.22
CA GLN A 76 -10.68 -3.60 13.61
C GLN A 76 -10.55 -2.34 14.46
N GLY A 77 -10.17 -1.24 13.81
CA GLY A 77 -9.96 0.06 14.41
C GLY A 77 -8.53 0.31 14.90
N THR A 78 -7.63 -0.69 14.80
CA THR A 78 -6.22 -0.55 15.20
C THR A 78 -5.27 -0.37 14.01
N GLU A 79 -5.80 -0.43 12.78
CA GLU A 79 -5.00 -0.38 11.56
C GLU A 79 -4.31 0.98 11.37
N LEU A 80 -4.98 2.09 11.71
CA LEU A 80 -4.38 3.43 11.62
C LEU A 80 -3.23 3.62 12.62
N ASP A 81 -3.34 3.07 13.82
CA ASP A 81 -2.26 3.02 14.80
C ASP A 81 -1.08 2.15 14.32
N ALA A 82 -1.37 1.08 13.59
CA ALA A 82 -0.32 0.24 13.01
C ALA A 82 0.43 0.98 11.90
N ILE A 83 -0.28 1.74 11.05
CA ILE A 83 0.34 2.54 9.98
C ILE A 83 1.19 3.66 10.56
N SER A 84 0.67 4.41 11.55
CA SER A 84 1.42 5.52 12.17
C SER A 84 2.72 5.08 12.85
N ARG A 85 2.83 3.81 13.24
CA ARG A 85 4.02 3.20 13.84
C ARG A 85 4.92 2.48 12.82
N GLY A 86 4.60 2.51 11.53
CA GLY A 86 5.35 1.83 10.48
C GLY A 86 5.23 0.29 10.52
N ASN A 87 4.18 -0.24 11.15
CA ASN A 87 3.94 -1.69 11.24
C ASN A 87 2.99 -2.22 10.15
N LEU A 88 2.36 -1.33 9.38
CA LEU A 88 1.43 -1.62 8.29
C LEU A 88 1.51 -0.50 7.24
N GLU A 89 1.31 -0.80 5.96
CA GLU A 89 1.39 0.22 4.90
C GLU A 89 0.01 0.68 4.41
N MET A 90 -1.00 -0.18 4.44
CA MET A 90 -2.32 0.12 3.90
C MET A 90 -3.45 -0.43 4.78
N SER A 91 -4.57 0.29 4.81
CA SER A 91 -5.84 -0.19 5.36
C SER A 91 -7.02 0.36 4.56
N ILE A 92 -8.19 -0.26 4.72
CA ILE A 92 -9.47 0.31 4.27
C ILE A 92 -10.10 1.00 5.48
N ALA A 93 -9.65 2.22 5.76
CA ALA A 93 -10.07 3.01 6.91
C ALA A 93 -11.49 3.60 6.74
N SER A 94 -12.05 4.09 7.85
CA SER A 94 -13.36 4.74 7.91
C SER A 94 -13.31 6.08 8.65
N ALA A 95 -14.29 6.95 8.36
CA ALA A 95 -14.46 8.21 9.09
C ALA A 95 -14.72 7.99 10.60
N GLN A 96 -15.36 6.88 10.96
CA GLN A 96 -15.60 6.49 12.35
C GLN A 96 -14.31 6.19 13.10
N GLU A 97 -13.36 5.51 12.45
CA GLU A 97 -12.04 5.22 13.03
C GLU A 97 -11.21 6.50 13.12
N LEU A 98 -11.19 7.33 12.07
CA LEU A 98 -10.51 8.63 12.10
C LEU A 98 -11.07 9.56 13.18
N ALA A 99 -12.37 9.51 13.45
CA ALA A 99 -13.01 10.29 14.52
C ALA A 99 -12.55 9.92 15.93
N GLN A 100 -11.89 8.77 16.13
CA GLN A 100 -11.27 8.41 17.41
C GLN A 100 -10.01 9.24 17.69
N PHE A 101 -9.33 9.70 16.63
CA PHE A 101 -8.15 10.56 16.69
C PHE A 101 -8.53 12.03 16.53
N PHE A 102 -9.41 12.33 15.58
CA PHE A 102 -9.78 13.66 15.12
C PHE A 102 -11.31 13.81 15.16
N PRO A 103 -11.91 14.25 16.28
CA PRO A 103 -13.37 14.28 16.47
C PRO A 103 -14.16 14.96 15.35
N GLU A 104 -13.56 15.92 14.64
CA GLU A 104 -14.12 16.62 13.49
C GLU A 104 -14.47 15.70 12.31
N PHE A 105 -13.80 14.54 12.16
CA PHE A 105 -14.15 13.54 11.14
C PHE A 105 -15.54 12.92 11.35
N SER A 106 -16.13 13.08 12.54
CA SER A 106 -17.49 12.60 12.84
C SER A 106 -18.55 13.15 11.89
N ILE A 107 -18.32 14.33 11.28
CA ILE A 107 -19.24 14.90 10.28
C ILE A 107 -19.44 13.96 9.07
N PHE A 108 -18.39 13.27 8.64
CA PHE A 108 -18.45 12.34 7.51
C PHE A 108 -19.07 10.99 7.87
N ALA A 109 -19.12 10.67 9.17
CA ALA A 109 -19.77 9.49 9.73
C ALA A 109 -21.24 9.76 10.16
N THR A 110 -21.72 11.00 10.06
CA THR A 110 -23.03 11.40 10.56
C THR A 110 -24.16 10.83 9.69
N GLY A 111 -25.19 10.30 10.34
CA GLY A 111 -26.35 9.69 9.68
C GLY A 111 -27.09 10.69 8.78
N TYR A 112 -27.49 10.23 7.59
CA TYR A 112 -28.25 10.98 6.59
C TYR A 112 -27.57 12.24 6.01
N VAL A 113 -26.25 12.41 6.20
CA VAL A 113 -25.48 13.52 5.59
C VAL A 113 -25.03 13.18 4.17
N HIS A 114 -24.34 12.04 4.01
CA HIS A 114 -24.01 11.54 2.68
C HIS A 114 -25.25 10.97 2.01
N GLN A 115 -25.49 11.38 0.75
CA GLN A 115 -26.73 11.09 0.03
C GLN A 115 -26.61 9.82 -0.81
N ASP A 116 -25.47 9.66 -1.48
CA ASP A 116 -25.15 8.53 -2.35
C ASP A 116 -23.62 8.44 -2.54
N ALA A 117 -23.18 7.46 -3.34
CA ALA A 117 -21.77 7.26 -3.67
C ALA A 117 -21.15 8.45 -4.41
N ALA A 118 -21.90 9.12 -5.29
CA ALA A 118 -21.40 10.26 -6.06
C ALA A 118 -21.17 11.48 -5.13
N HIS A 119 -22.06 11.69 -4.16
CA HIS A 119 -21.89 12.71 -3.13
C HIS A 119 -20.62 12.46 -2.30
N GLN A 120 -20.31 11.22 -1.92
CA GLN A 120 -19.06 10.90 -1.21
C GLN A 120 -17.82 11.27 -2.03
N VAL A 121 -17.81 10.96 -3.32
CA VAL A 121 -16.70 11.32 -4.23
C VAL A 121 -16.60 12.84 -4.37
N ALA A 122 -17.73 13.55 -4.50
CA ALA A 122 -17.74 15.01 -4.59
C ALA A 122 -17.17 15.65 -3.32
N VAL A 123 -17.62 15.23 -2.14
CA VAL A 123 -17.11 15.72 -0.84
C VAL A 123 -15.62 15.46 -0.69
N PHE A 124 -15.15 14.25 -1.01
CA PHE A 124 -13.74 13.89 -0.86
C PHE A 124 -12.81 14.70 -1.78
N ASN A 125 -13.30 15.14 -2.93
CA ASN A 125 -12.53 15.93 -3.90
C ASN A 125 -12.74 17.44 -3.79
N ASP A 126 -13.67 17.90 -2.96
CA ASP A 126 -13.89 19.32 -2.71
C ASP A 126 -12.79 19.89 -1.78
N PRO A 127 -12.36 21.16 -1.96
CA PRO A 127 -11.38 21.81 -1.09
C PRO A 127 -11.73 21.79 0.40
N LEU A 128 -13.01 21.59 0.77
CA LEU A 128 -13.41 21.37 2.16
C LEU A 128 -12.62 20.22 2.82
N MET A 129 -12.20 19.22 2.05
CA MET A 129 -11.53 18.02 2.55
C MET A 129 -10.02 18.22 2.74
N ASP A 130 -9.44 19.28 2.19
CA ASP A 130 -8.01 19.56 2.26
C ASP A 130 -7.47 19.67 3.70
N PRO A 131 -8.08 20.44 4.62
CA PRO A 131 -7.60 20.49 6.00
C PRO A 131 -7.70 19.12 6.70
N PHE A 132 -8.74 18.33 6.41
CA PHE A 132 -8.89 16.99 6.99
C PHE A 132 -7.80 16.04 6.50
N LYS A 133 -7.47 16.06 5.20
CA LYS A 133 -6.37 15.27 4.63
C LYS A 133 -5.03 15.68 5.23
N ALA A 134 -4.78 16.99 5.34
CA ALA A 134 -3.56 17.53 5.92
C ALA A 134 -3.38 17.07 7.38
N THR A 135 -4.43 17.18 8.21
CA THR A 135 -4.37 16.72 9.61
C THR A 135 -3.99 15.23 9.72
N VAL A 136 -4.55 14.37 8.88
CA VAL A 136 -4.24 12.92 8.92
C VAL A 136 -2.81 12.65 8.45
N GLU A 137 -2.33 13.39 7.46
CA GLU A 137 -0.94 13.28 6.97
C GLU A 137 0.07 13.80 8.01
N ASP A 138 -0.19 14.95 8.61
CA ASP A 138 0.73 15.61 9.55
C ASP A 138 0.78 14.89 10.90
N GLU A 139 -0.36 14.43 11.43
CA GLU A 139 -0.45 13.89 12.79
C GLU A 139 -0.34 12.36 12.87
N LEU A 140 -0.74 11.63 11.82
CA LEU A 140 -0.62 10.15 11.77
C LEU A 140 0.41 9.65 10.77
N GLY A 141 0.94 10.50 9.89
CA GLY A 141 1.77 10.04 8.76
C GLY A 141 0.98 9.18 7.77
N VAL A 142 -0.36 9.32 7.73
CA VAL A 142 -1.25 8.50 6.89
C VAL A 142 -1.77 9.35 5.74
N LYS A 143 -1.80 8.80 4.53
CA LYS A 143 -2.37 9.49 3.37
C LYS A 143 -3.72 8.91 2.98
N LEU A 144 -4.76 9.75 2.98
CA LEU A 144 -6.08 9.39 2.46
C LEU A 144 -6.07 9.51 0.93
N LEU A 145 -5.87 8.39 0.23
CA LEU A 145 -5.71 8.37 -1.23
C LEU A 145 -7.03 8.44 -2.01
N SER A 146 -8.09 7.86 -1.47
CA SER A 146 -9.38 7.71 -2.17
C SER A 146 -10.52 7.47 -1.17
N VAL A 147 -11.75 7.69 -1.62
CA VAL A 147 -12.97 7.28 -0.91
C VAL A 147 -13.57 6.04 -1.57
N MET A 148 -13.95 5.05 -0.78
CA MET A 148 -14.56 3.81 -1.25
C MET A 148 -16.01 3.72 -0.77
N TYR A 149 -16.94 3.46 -1.69
CA TYR A 149 -18.34 3.27 -1.33
C TYR A 149 -18.54 1.92 -0.64
N LEU A 150 -18.98 1.93 0.62
CA LEU A 150 -19.32 0.72 1.37
C LEU A 150 -20.76 0.27 1.13
N GLY A 151 -21.73 1.20 1.20
CA GLY A 151 -23.15 0.89 1.08
C GLY A 151 -24.06 1.74 1.96
N LEU A 152 -25.36 1.54 1.77
CA LEU A 152 -26.41 2.11 2.62
C LEU A 152 -26.61 1.23 3.85
N ARG A 153 -26.34 1.78 5.03
CA ARG A 153 -26.52 1.05 6.30
C ARG A 153 -28.01 0.95 6.63
N GLN A 154 -28.49 -0.25 6.91
CA GLN A 154 -29.87 -0.49 7.33
C GLN A 154 -29.90 -1.39 8.57
N VAL A 155 -30.94 -1.21 9.38
CA VAL A 155 -31.24 -2.14 10.47
C VAL A 155 -31.74 -3.44 9.85
N ASN A 156 -31.17 -4.56 10.26
CA ASN A 156 -31.73 -5.86 9.88
C ASN A 156 -33.02 -6.08 10.69
N LEU A 157 -34.18 -5.95 10.04
CA LEU A 157 -35.51 -6.07 10.66
C LEU A 157 -36.05 -7.51 10.67
N ARG A 158 -35.18 -8.51 10.49
CA ARG A 158 -35.52 -9.93 10.50
C ARG A 158 -35.17 -10.58 11.83
#